data_AF-A0A2V6QUK5-F1
#
_entry.id   AF-A0A2V6QUK5-F1
#
_cell.length_a   1.000
_cell.length_b   1.000
_cell.length_c   1.000
_cell.angle_alpha   90.00
_cell.angle_beta   90.00
_cell.angle_gamma   90.00
#
_symmetry.space_group_name_H-M   'P 1'
#
loop_
_entity.id
_entity.type
_entity.pdbx_description
1 polymer ?
#
loop_
_entity_poly.entity_id
_entity_poly.type
_entity_poly.pdbx_seq_one_letter_code
_entity_poly.pdbx_strand_id
1 'polypeptide(L)'
;MSAGAQRARAVVECVPNVSEGRDRAALEAFAAAIAGVAGATLANVHADADHHRSVFTILGAPDAVEAAALALAARVVEIVDMRRHRGVHPRLGALDVLPFVPLVGVGMAEAVALARRVGRAIALRRALPVWYYGAAATRPGRPTPRELRR
;
A
#
# COMPACT_ATOMS: atom_id res chain seq x y z
N MET A 1 -20.02 -2.45 26.33
CA MET A 1 -19.76 -3.12 25.03
C MET A 1 -18.32 -3.60 25.04
N SER A 2 -18.06 -4.89 24.85
CA SER A 2 -16.70 -5.43 24.99
C SER A 2 -15.79 -4.97 23.85
N ALA A 3 -14.48 -4.88 24.11
CA ALA A 3 -13.47 -4.55 23.10
C ALA A 3 -13.51 -5.47 21.86
N GLY A 4 -14.07 -6.68 22.00
CA GLY A 4 -14.28 -7.63 20.90
C GLY A 4 -15.34 -7.20 19.89
N ALA A 5 -16.43 -6.55 20.32
CA ALA A 5 -17.45 -6.03 19.41
C ALA A 5 -17.00 -4.76 18.68
N GLN A 6 -16.12 -3.96 19.30
CA GLN A 6 -15.54 -2.75 18.72
C GLN A 6 -14.60 -3.08 17.54
N ARG A 7 -13.84 -4.18 17.62
CA ARG A 7 -12.94 -4.63 16.54
C ARG A 7 -13.67 -5.13 15.30
N ALA A 8 -14.90 -5.66 15.43
CA ALA A 8 -15.70 -6.11 14.29
C ALA A 8 -16.19 -4.97 13.37
N ARG A 9 -15.99 -3.70 13.77
CA ARG A 9 -16.33 -2.50 12.99
C ARG A 9 -15.10 -1.66 12.58
N ALA A 10 -13.89 -2.14 12.86
CA ALA A 10 -12.67 -1.42 12.52
C ALA A 10 -12.42 -1.48 11.00
N VAL A 11 -12.31 -0.32 10.35
CA VAL A 11 -12.03 -0.21 8.91
C VAL A 11 -10.87 0.74 8.69
N VAL A 12 -9.86 0.24 7.97
CA VAL A 12 -8.75 1.00 7.41
C VAL A 12 -8.87 0.96 5.89
N GLU A 13 -8.58 2.09 5.26
CA GLU A 13 -8.32 2.16 3.84
C GLU A 13 -6.81 2.12 3.57
N CYS A 14 -6.38 1.33 2.61
CA CYS A 14 -5.03 1.36 2.07
C CYS A 14 -5.09 1.68 0.58
N VAL A 15 -4.32 2.69 0.14
CA VAL A 15 -4.37 3.21 -1.23
C VAL A 15 -3.00 3.08 -1.91
N PRO A 16 -2.48 1.86 -2.12
CA PRO A 16 -1.17 1.63 -2.73
C PRO A 16 -1.08 2.25 -4.13
N ASN A 17 0.11 2.73 -4.47
CA ASN A 17 0.43 3.15 -5.83
C ASN A 17 1.55 2.29 -6.38
N VAL A 18 1.30 1.68 -7.53
CA VAL A 18 2.25 0.78 -8.20
C VAL A 18 2.72 1.44 -9.49
N SER A 19 4.02 1.39 -9.75
CA SER A 19 4.66 1.83 -10.99
C SER A 19 4.43 0.80 -12.11
N GLU A 20 3.16 0.55 -12.42
CA GLU A 20 2.67 -0.28 -13.53
C GLU A 20 1.25 0.18 -13.85
N GLY A 21 0.93 0.35 -15.12
CA GLY A 21 -0.35 0.89 -15.59
C GLY A 21 -0.71 0.49 -17.02
N ARG A 22 0.05 -0.44 -17.62
CA ARG A 22 -0.04 -0.84 -19.02
C ARG A 22 -0.17 -2.35 -19.16
N ASP A 23 0.63 -3.13 -18.42
CA ASP A 23 0.58 -4.58 -18.45
C ASP A 23 -0.67 -5.09 -17.72
N ARG A 24 -1.65 -5.55 -18.50
CA ARG A 24 -2.92 -6.06 -17.97
C ARG A 24 -2.73 -7.29 -17.08
N ALA A 25 -1.83 -8.20 -17.45
CA ALA A 25 -1.59 -9.42 -16.69
C ALA A 25 -0.94 -9.10 -15.33
N ALA A 26 -0.03 -8.12 -15.30
CA ALA A 26 0.53 -7.62 -14.05
C ALA A 26 -0.56 -7.02 -13.14
N LEU A 27 -1.41 -6.14 -13.68
CA LEU A 27 -2.51 -5.51 -12.94
C LEU A 27 -3.51 -6.54 -12.38
N GLU A 28 -3.86 -7.55 -13.17
CA GLU A 28 -4.73 -8.65 -12.74
C GLU A 28 -4.07 -9.49 -11.65
N ALA A 29 -2.78 -9.78 -11.74
CA ALA A 29 -2.03 -10.49 -10.70
C ALA A 29 -1.99 -9.70 -9.38
N PHE A 30 -1.85 -8.38 -9.44
CA PHE A 30 -1.91 -7.51 -8.27
C PHE A 30 -3.30 -7.49 -7.64
N ALA A 31 -4.35 -7.35 -8.45
CA ALA A 31 -5.74 -7.38 -8.00
C ALA A 31 -6.09 -8.73 -7.34
N ALA A 32 -5.68 -9.84 -7.97
CA ALA A 32 -5.90 -11.19 -7.44
C ALA A 32 -5.16 -11.43 -6.12
N ALA A 33 -3.93 -10.92 -5.97
CA ALA A 33 -3.18 -11.03 -4.72
C ALA A 33 -3.89 -10.32 -3.55
N ILE A 34 -4.52 -9.17 -3.81
CA ILE A 34 -5.32 -8.44 -2.81
C ILE A 34 -6.61 -9.19 -2.51
N ALA A 35 -7.38 -9.53 -3.56
CA ALA A 35 -8.71 -10.14 -3.43
C ALA A 35 -8.67 -11.55 -2.83
N GLY A 36 -7.53 -12.24 -2.92
CA GLY A 36 -7.32 -13.55 -2.28
C GLY A 36 -7.16 -13.50 -0.75
N VAL A 37 -7.07 -12.32 -0.14
CA VAL A 37 -6.93 -12.18 1.31
C VAL A 37 -8.30 -12.06 1.97
N ALA A 38 -8.63 -13.04 2.80
CA ALA A 38 -9.88 -13.05 3.56
C ALA A 38 -10.01 -11.81 4.45
N GLY A 39 -11.17 -11.15 4.38
CA GLY A 39 -11.48 -9.95 5.17
C GLY A 39 -10.94 -8.64 4.59
N ALA A 40 -10.22 -8.67 3.46
CA ALA A 40 -9.86 -7.49 2.69
C ALA A 40 -10.75 -7.37 1.45
N THR A 41 -11.16 -6.16 1.13
CA THR A 41 -11.96 -5.83 -0.05
C THR A 41 -11.13 -4.97 -0.98
N LEU A 42 -10.93 -5.42 -2.22
CA LEU A 42 -10.43 -4.58 -3.29
C LEU A 42 -11.58 -3.70 -3.81
N ALA A 43 -11.69 -2.48 -3.29
CA ALA A 43 -12.80 -1.58 -3.56
C ALA A 43 -12.68 -0.85 -4.91
N ASN A 44 -11.45 -0.61 -5.38
CA ASN A 44 -11.21 0.05 -6.66
C ASN A 44 -9.84 -0.32 -7.24
N VAL A 45 -9.74 -0.30 -8.57
CA VAL A 45 -8.49 -0.34 -9.32
C VAL A 45 -8.55 0.74 -10.39
N HIS A 46 -7.61 1.67 -10.34
CA HIS A 46 -7.44 2.69 -11.36
C HIS A 46 -6.05 2.54 -11.98
N ALA A 47 -5.98 2.32 -13.28
CA ALA A 47 -4.73 2.23 -14.03
C ALA A 47 -4.67 3.36 -15.07
N ASP A 48 -3.52 4.02 -15.13
CA ASP A 48 -3.25 5.11 -16.05
C ASP A 48 -2.02 4.75 -16.89
N ALA A 49 -2.24 4.55 -18.19
CA ALA A 49 -1.20 4.13 -19.13
C ALA A 49 -0.20 5.26 -19.45
N ASP A 50 -0.64 6.52 -19.43
CA ASP A 50 0.21 7.68 -19.71
C ASP A 50 1.18 7.92 -18.55
N HIS A 51 0.63 7.91 -17.33
CA HIS A 51 1.40 8.02 -16.10
C HIS A 51 2.19 6.73 -15.78
N HIS A 52 1.86 5.61 -16.43
CA HIS A 52 2.40 4.27 -16.21
C HIS A 52 2.37 3.89 -14.71
N ARG A 53 1.20 4.13 -14.11
CA ARG A 53 0.94 3.97 -12.68
C ARG A 53 -0.46 3.41 -12.48
N SER A 54 -0.62 2.64 -11.42
CA SER A 54 -1.92 2.18 -10.94
C SER A 54 -2.10 2.49 -9.47
N VAL A 55 -3.36 2.63 -9.08
CA VAL A 55 -3.83 2.90 -7.73
C VAL A 55 -4.86 1.84 -7.39
N PHE A 56 -4.64 1.12 -6.31
CA PHE A 56 -5.63 0.19 -5.76
C PHE A 56 -6.22 0.81 -4.50
N THR A 57 -7.49 0.55 -4.21
CA THR A 57 -8.12 0.92 -2.95
C THR A 57 -8.51 -0.37 -2.22
N ILE A 58 -7.94 -0.58 -1.04
CA ILE A 58 -8.16 -1.77 -0.21
C ILE A 58 -8.88 -1.32 1.06
N LEU A 59 -9.98 -1.98 1.40
CA LEU A 59 -10.74 -1.72 2.64
C LEU A 59 -10.79 -2.99 3.50
N GLY A 60 -10.74 -2.84 4.81
CA GLY A 60 -10.95 -3.96 5.73
C GLY A 60 -10.45 -3.68 7.14
N ALA A 61 -10.49 -4.72 7.99
CA ALA A 61 -9.90 -4.65 9.32
C ALA A 61 -8.36 -4.49 9.21
N PRO A 62 -7.68 -3.86 10.19
CA PRO A 62 -6.24 -3.61 10.14
C PRO A 62 -5.39 -4.83 9.74
N ASP A 63 -5.70 -6.01 10.30
CA ASP A 63 -4.92 -7.24 10.06
C ASP A 63 -5.15 -7.79 8.65
N ALA A 64 -6.37 -7.67 8.11
CA ALA A 64 -6.68 -8.10 6.75
C ALA A 64 -6.04 -7.16 5.71
N VAL A 65 -6.10 -5.84 5.96
CA VAL A 65 -5.46 -4.83 5.11
C VAL A 65 -3.94 -4.97 5.14
N GLU A 66 -3.35 -5.31 6.29
CA GLU A 66 -1.93 -5.67 6.41
C GLU A 66 -1.56 -6.86 5.51
N ALA A 67 -2.32 -7.96 5.62
CA ALA A 67 -2.07 -9.15 4.83
C ALA A 67 -2.21 -8.87 3.31
N ALA A 68 -3.22 -8.12 2.89
CA ALA A 68 -3.43 -7.72 1.50
C ALA A 68 -2.32 -6.81 0.97
N ALA A 69 -1.88 -5.83 1.78
CA ALA A 69 -0.78 -4.94 1.43
C ALA A 69 0.55 -5.71 1.26
N LEU A 70 0.82 -6.70 2.11
CA LEU A 70 2.00 -7.56 2.01
C LEU A 70 1.93 -8.51 0.79
N ALA A 71 0.76 -9.04 0.48
CA ALA A 71 0.53 -9.87 -0.71
C ALA A 71 0.72 -9.07 -2.01
N LEU A 72 0.20 -7.83 -2.05
CA LEU A 72 0.45 -6.91 -3.15
C LEU A 72 1.95 -6.61 -3.29
N ALA A 73 2.60 -6.21 -2.19
CA ALA A 73 4.03 -5.85 -2.21
C ALA A 73 4.90 -7.02 -2.70
N ALA A 74 4.57 -8.25 -2.32
CA ALA A 74 5.21 -9.46 -2.83
C ALA A 74 5.12 -9.55 -4.36
N ARG A 75 3.91 -9.45 -4.90
CA ARG A 75 3.67 -9.60 -6.34
C ARG A 75 4.29 -8.47 -7.15
N VAL A 76 4.23 -7.24 -6.65
CA VAL A 76 4.84 -6.07 -7.30
C VAL A 76 6.35 -6.23 -7.43
N VAL A 77 7.03 -6.71 -6.38
CA VAL A 77 8.49 -6.93 -6.40
C VAL A 77 8.88 -8.04 -7.37
N GLU A 78 8.04 -9.07 -7.55
CA GLU A 78 8.29 -10.17 -8.47
C GLU A 78 8.13 -9.76 -9.95
N ILE A 79 7.19 -8.87 -10.25
CA ILE A 79 6.78 -8.56 -11.62
C ILE A 79 7.42 -7.29 -12.16
N VAL A 80 7.51 -6.22 -11.36
CA VAL A 80 7.85 -4.88 -11.86
C VAL A 80 9.35 -4.66 -11.87
N ASP A 81 9.93 -4.54 -13.06
CA ASP A 81 11.33 -4.16 -13.25
C ASP A 81 11.49 -2.64 -13.44
N MET A 82 11.91 -1.95 -12.37
CA MET A 82 12.13 -0.50 -12.38
C MET A 82 13.23 -0.03 -13.35
N ARG A 83 14.14 -0.91 -13.80
CA ARG A 83 15.15 -0.55 -14.81
C ARG A 83 14.52 -0.24 -16.16
N ARG A 84 13.40 -0.91 -16.44
CA ARG A 84 12.63 -0.80 -17.69
C ARG A 84 11.46 0.17 -17.58
N HIS A 85 11.00 0.47 -16.37
CA HIS A 85 9.89 1.39 -16.14
C HIS A 85 10.17 2.80 -16.69
N ARG A 86 9.24 3.32 -17.50
CA ARG A 86 9.22 4.69 -18.03
C ARG A 86 7.77 5.21 -17.98
N GLY A 87 7.56 6.33 -17.31
CA GLY A 87 6.26 7.00 -17.16
C GLY A 87 6.45 8.45 -16.74
N VAL A 88 5.46 9.31 -16.98
CA VAL A 88 5.56 10.75 -16.68
C VAL A 88 5.36 11.08 -15.20
N HIS A 89 4.80 10.16 -14.42
CA HIS A 89 4.60 10.36 -12.99
C HIS A 89 5.92 10.18 -12.22
N PRO A 90 6.31 11.14 -11.35
CA PRO A 90 7.42 10.95 -10.41
C PRO A 90 7.18 9.74 -9.50
N ARG A 91 8.18 8.87 -9.37
CA ARG A 91 8.11 7.62 -8.59
C ARG A 91 9.45 7.29 -7.96
N LEU A 92 9.41 6.71 -6.77
CA LEU A 92 10.59 6.23 -6.04
C LEU A 92 10.87 4.74 -6.28
N GLY A 93 9.83 3.92 -6.44
CA GLY A 93 9.96 2.46 -6.55
C GLY A 93 8.78 1.79 -7.26
N ALA A 94 8.87 0.45 -7.40
CA ALA A 94 7.84 -0.37 -8.01
C ALA A 94 6.52 -0.29 -7.24
N LEU A 95 6.58 -0.43 -5.91
CA LEU A 95 5.54 0.02 -5.00
C LEU A 95 5.96 1.40 -4.49
N ASP A 96 5.36 2.44 -5.04
CA ASP A 96 5.81 3.82 -4.87
C ASP A 96 5.34 4.40 -3.52
N VAL A 97 4.06 4.20 -3.17
CA VAL A 97 3.53 4.52 -1.83
C VAL A 97 2.52 3.48 -1.38
N LEU A 98 2.38 3.34 -0.06
CA LEU A 98 1.47 2.40 0.61
C LEU A 98 0.85 3.06 1.86
N PRO A 99 -0.05 4.05 1.71
CA PRO A 99 -0.71 4.73 2.82
C PRO A 99 -1.73 3.84 3.53
N PHE A 100 -1.97 4.12 4.82
CA PHE A 100 -3.03 3.55 5.62
C PHE A 100 -3.83 4.68 6.27
N VAL A 101 -5.12 4.76 5.96
CA VAL A 101 -6.02 5.83 6.39
C VAL A 101 -7.08 5.22 7.32
N PRO A 102 -7.16 5.69 8.59
CA PRO A 102 -8.21 5.21 9.49
C PRO A 102 -9.58 5.73 9.01
N LEU A 103 -10.57 4.84 8.93
CA LEU A 103 -11.94 5.22 8.57
C LEU A 103 -12.91 5.08 9.76
N VAL A 104 -13.13 3.85 10.24
CA VAL A 104 -14.11 3.57 11.29
C VAL A 104 -13.43 2.78 12.39
N GLY A 105 -13.61 3.18 13.65
CA GLY A 105 -13.13 2.41 14.80
C GLY A 105 -11.61 2.21 14.90
N VAL A 106 -10.82 2.99 14.16
CA VAL A 106 -9.34 2.96 14.17
C VAL A 106 -8.82 4.37 14.38
N GLY A 107 -7.93 4.55 15.36
CA GLY A 107 -7.25 5.83 15.59
C GLY A 107 -6.05 6.06 14.67
N MET A 108 -5.63 7.32 14.54
CA MET A 108 -4.43 7.67 13.77
C MET A 108 -3.16 6.96 14.31
N ALA A 109 -3.04 6.82 15.63
CA ALA A 109 -1.91 6.10 16.25
C ALA A 109 -1.85 4.63 15.81
N GLU A 110 -3.01 3.97 15.68
CA GLU A 110 -3.10 2.59 15.21
C GLU A 110 -2.75 2.48 13.72
N ALA A 111 -3.20 3.42 12.88
CA ALA A 111 -2.83 3.49 11.47
C ALA A 111 -1.32 3.71 11.27
N VAL A 112 -0.69 4.56 12.10
CA VAL A 112 0.76 4.76 12.12
C VAL A 112 1.49 3.48 12.54
N ALA A 113 1.00 2.79 13.56
CA ALA A 113 1.58 1.53 14.01
C ALA A 113 1.48 0.45 12.91
N LEU A 114 0.34 0.36 12.23
CA LEU A 114 0.12 -0.51 11.08
C LEU A 114 1.08 -0.20 9.93
N ALA A 115 1.18 1.07 9.50
CA ALA A 115 2.08 1.49 8.44
C ALA A 115 3.54 1.12 8.75
N ARG A 116 3.98 1.34 10.01
CA ARG A 116 5.32 0.98 10.47
C ARG A 116 5.56 -0.52 10.47
N ARG A 117 4.59 -1.31 10.94
CA ARG A 117 4.66 -2.77 10.97
C ARG A 117 4.77 -3.36 9.56
N VAL A 118 3.88 -2.96 8.65
CA VAL A 118 3.92 -3.37 7.24
C VAL A 118 5.24 -2.97 6.59
N GLY A 119 5.67 -1.72 6.77
CA GLY A 119 6.94 -1.24 6.20
C GLY A 119 8.15 -2.05 6.69
N ARG A 120 8.21 -2.41 7.98
CA ARG A 120 9.28 -3.28 8.51
C ARG A 120 9.23 -4.67 7.90
N ALA A 121 8.04 -5.26 7.79
CA ALA A 121 7.87 -6.58 7.20
C ALA A 121 8.31 -6.61 5.72
N ILE A 122 7.99 -5.58 4.93
CA ILE A 122 8.47 -5.44 3.54
C ILE A 122 9.99 -5.34 3.51
N ALA A 123 10.57 -4.44 4.32
CA ALA A 123 12.02 -4.22 4.34
C ALA A 123 12.79 -5.52 4.66
N LEU A 124 12.33 -6.28 5.66
CA LEU A 124 12.96 -7.53 6.07
C LEU A 124 12.76 -8.65 5.03
N ARG A 125 11.53 -8.86 4.54
CA ARG A 125 11.21 -9.99 3.65
C ARG A 125 11.73 -9.80 2.22
N ARG A 126 11.94 -8.56 1.80
CA ARG A 126 12.33 -8.23 0.42
C ARG A 126 13.72 -7.59 0.32
N ALA A 127 14.39 -7.36 1.45
CA ALA A 127 15.67 -6.65 1.52
C ALA A 127 15.63 -5.28 0.78
N LEU A 128 14.51 -4.57 0.91
CA LEU A 128 14.29 -3.27 0.27
C LEU A 128 14.36 -2.14 1.29
N PRO A 129 14.91 -0.97 0.92
CA PRO A 129 14.80 0.21 1.75
C PRO A 129 13.34 0.68 1.79
N VAL A 130 12.87 1.06 2.99
CA VAL A 130 11.53 1.58 3.22
C VAL A 130 11.63 2.90 3.98
N TRP A 131 10.91 3.91 3.49
CA TRP A 131 10.80 5.21 4.13
C TRP A 131 9.36 5.48 4.54
N TYR A 132 9.21 6.22 5.64
CA TYR A 132 7.91 6.66 6.14
C TYR A 132 7.72 8.15 5.89
N TYR A 133 6.48 8.52 5.54
CA TYR A 133 6.03 9.90 5.32
C TYR A 133 4.73 10.16 6.09
N GLY A 134 4.24 11.40 6.06
CA GLY A 134 3.01 11.82 6.73
C GLY A 134 3.09 11.60 8.25
N ALA A 135 1.98 11.20 8.87
CA ALA A 135 1.91 10.91 10.31
C ALA A 135 2.84 9.76 10.75
N ALA A 136 3.25 8.89 9.83
CA ALA A 136 4.14 7.77 10.14
C ALA A 136 5.63 8.13 10.07
N ALA A 137 5.97 9.32 9.56
CA ALA A 137 7.36 9.76 9.37
C ALA A 137 8.21 9.59 10.63
N THR A 138 9.46 9.20 10.44
CA THR A 138 10.45 9.01 11.52
C THR A 138 11.46 10.15 11.60
N ARG A 139 11.38 11.11 10.67
CA ARG A 139 12.20 12.32 10.62
C ARG A 139 11.31 13.51 10.24
N PRO A 140 11.59 14.72 10.74
CA PRO A 140 10.92 15.94 10.28
C PRO A 140 11.07 16.14 8.76
N GLY A 141 10.18 16.94 8.18
CA GLY A 141 10.29 17.36 6.77
C GLY A 141 9.84 16.33 5.73
N ARG A 142 8.96 15.39 6.11
CA ARG A 142 8.33 14.42 5.17
C ARG A 142 6.81 14.41 5.26
N PRO A 143 6.14 15.58 5.10
CA PRO A 143 4.68 15.64 5.16
C PRO A 143 4.05 14.85 3.99
N THR A 144 4.77 14.73 2.87
CA THR A 144 4.29 14.02 1.68
C THR A 144 5.37 13.07 1.14
N PRO A 145 5.05 12.23 0.14
CA PRO A 145 6.06 11.45 -0.58
C PRO A 145 6.94 12.33 -1.49
N ARG A 146 6.55 13.58 -1.78
CA ARG A 146 7.26 14.45 -2.73
C ARG A 146 8.70 14.71 -2.31
N GLU A 147 8.96 14.83 -1.01
CA GLU A 147 10.30 15.05 -0.48
C GLU A 147 11.21 13.82 -0.63
N LEU A 148 10.64 12.63 -0.83
CA LEU A 148 11.38 11.37 -1.01
C LEU A 148 11.66 11.03 -2.48
N ARG A 149 10.93 11.62 -3.43
CA ARG A 149 11.05 11.36 -4.87
C ARG A 149 12.00 12.33 -5.59
N ARG A 150 12.86 13.05 -4.86
CA ARG A 150 13.80 14.04 -5.39
C ARG A 150 15.20 13.45 -5.54
#